data_AF-A0A9X1YH43-F1
#
_entry.id   AF-A0A9X1YH43-F1
#
_cell.length_a   1.000
_cell.length_b   1.000
_cell.length_c   1.000
_cell.angle_alpha   90.00
_cell.angle_beta   90.00
_cell.angle_gamma   90.00
#
_symmetry.space_group_name_H-M   'P 1'
#
loop_
_entity.id
_entity.type
_entity.pdbx_description
1 polymer ?
#
loop_
_entity_poly.entity_id
_entity_poly.type
_entity_poly.pdbx_seq_one_letter_code
_entity_poly.pdbx_strand_id
1 'polypeptide(L)'
;MDSLNTPTLAAIIVVAVILVAFVAWLAYSAAESKRLKQRFGPEYDAVLKRHGGSKAKAEAELKQRQKRVDRFEIVPLAPADVTRFSEAWTRLQGSFVDDPKGVLIEADRLVRDLLAKRGYPVADFELRAADISVDHPIVVNNYRAAQRIVSLDQRGEASTEDLRKAVVHFRALFDELLGKTTAHDESAPPARLAA
;
A
#
# COMPACT_ATOMS: atom_id res chain seq x y z
N MET A 1 40.91 40.39 -28.50
CA MET A 1 39.57 40.13 -27.94
C MET A 1 38.89 39.22 -28.92
N ASP A 2 39.03 37.91 -28.73
CA ASP A 2 38.45 36.93 -29.63
C ASP A 2 36.94 37.09 -29.58
N SER A 3 36.36 37.62 -30.66
CA SER A 3 34.92 37.59 -30.87
C SER A 3 34.50 36.13 -30.82
N LEU A 4 33.72 35.75 -29.82
CA LEU A 4 33.13 34.41 -29.71
C LEU A 4 32.51 34.05 -31.07
N ASN A 5 33.17 33.17 -31.83
CA ASN A 5 32.71 32.75 -33.13
C ASN A 5 31.27 32.21 -32.98
N THR A 6 30.34 32.63 -33.84
CA THR A 6 28.95 32.15 -33.86
C THR A 6 28.80 30.64 -33.64
N PRO A 7 29.62 29.74 -34.24
CA PRO A 7 29.57 28.31 -33.94
C PRO A 7 29.97 27.96 -32.50
N THR A 8 30.95 28.64 -31.91
CA THR A 8 31.35 28.46 -30.51
C THR A 8 30.26 28.93 -29.56
N LEU A 9 29.63 30.07 -29.84
CA LEU A 9 28.49 30.57 -29.05
C LEU A 9 27.30 29.61 -29.13
N ALA A 10 26.98 29.09 -30.32
CA ALA A 10 25.92 28.11 -30.51
C ALA A 10 26.20 26.81 -29.73
N ALA A 11 27.44 26.30 -29.76
CA ALA A 11 27.83 25.11 -29.00
C ALA A 11 27.68 25.32 -27.48
N ILE A 12 28.09 26.48 -26.96
CA ILE A 12 27.93 26.83 -25.54
C ILE A 12 26.45 26.85 -25.14
N ILE A 13 25.57 27.43 -25.97
CA ILE A 13 24.13 27.47 -25.72
C ILE A 13 23.55 26.05 -25.67
N VAL A 14 23.91 25.17 -26.61
CA VAL A 14 23.43 23.78 -26.63
C VAL A 14 23.84 23.03 -25.37
N VAL A 15 25.11 23.15 -24.96
CA VAL A 15 25.61 22.52 -23.73
C VAL A 15 24.88 23.07 -22.50
N ALA A 16 24.67 24.39 -22.43
CA ALA A 16 23.92 25.03 -21.35
C ALA A 16 22.48 24.50 -21.27
N VAL A 17 21.79 24.36 -22.40
CA VAL A 17 20.42 23.81 -22.46
C VAL A 17 20.39 22.36 -21.97
N ILE A 18 21.34 21.53 -22.40
CA ILE A 18 21.43 20.13 -21.95
C ILE A 18 21.67 20.05 -20.43
N LEU A 19 22.57 20.89 -19.91
CA LEU A 19 22.85 20.94 -18.47
C LEU A 19 21.61 21.38 -17.67
N VAL A 20 20.90 22.40 -18.12
CA VAL A 20 19.66 22.85 -17.48
C VAL A 20 18.60 21.75 -17.51
N ALA A 21 18.41 21.08 -18.65
CA ALA A 21 17.48 19.96 -18.78
C ALA A 21 17.84 18.80 -17.85
N PHE A 22 19.13 18.47 -17.73
CA PHE A 22 19.62 17.42 -16.85
C PHE A 22 19.38 17.75 -15.38
N VAL A 23 19.69 18.98 -14.94
CA VAL A 23 19.43 19.44 -13.57
C VAL A 23 17.94 19.43 -13.26
N ALA A 24 17.10 19.91 -14.19
CA ALA A 24 15.64 19.87 -14.03
C ALA A 24 15.12 18.43 -13.90
N TRP A 25 15.64 17.50 -14.70
CA TRP A 25 15.30 16.08 -14.61
C TRP A 25 15.72 15.46 -13.26
N LEU A 26 16.92 15.77 -12.76
CA LEU A 26 17.37 15.30 -11.44
C LEU A 26 16.47 15.83 -10.32
N ALA A 27 16.11 17.11 -10.36
CA ALA A 27 15.22 17.72 -9.38
C ALA A 27 13.82 17.07 -9.39
N TYR A 28 13.25 16.86 -10.58
CA TYR A 28 11.96 16.18 -10.75
C TYR A 28 12.00 14.75 -10.20
N SER A 29 13.04 13.99 -10.57
CA SER A 29 13.24 12.60 -10.11
C SER A 29 13.36 12.53 -8.58
N ALA A 30 14.16 13.40 -7.98
CA ALA A 30 14.32 13.45 -6.52
C ALA A 30 13.00 13.79 -5.78
N ALA A 31 12.23 14.74 -6.31
CA ALA A 31 10.94 15.12 -5.74
C ALA A 31 9.92 13.98 -5.83
N GLU A 32 9.88 13.27 -6.95
CA GLU A 32 8.98 12.14 -7.15
C GLU A 32 9.32 10.96 -6.22
N SER A 33 10.60 10.63 -6.08
CA SER A 33 11.09 9.64 -5.12
C SER A 33 10.69 9.98 -3.69
N LYS A 34 10.81 11.26 -3.31
CA LYS A 34 10.41 11.73 -1.99
C LYS A 34 8.92 11.51 -1.76
N ARG A 35 8.06 11.84 -2.75
CA ARG A 35 6.62 11.62 -2.67
C ARG A 35 6.27 10.14 -2.54
N LEU A 36 6.91 9.27 -3.31
CA LEU A 36 6.72 7.82 -3.21
C LEU A 36 7.13 7.31 -1.83
N LYS A 37 8.28 7.73 -1.32
CA LYS A 37 8.75 7.34 0.01
C LYS A 37 7.82 7.83 1.12
N GLN A 38 7.30 9.06 1.01
CA GLN A 38 6.33 9.60 1.96
C GLN A 38 5.01 8.83 1.94
N ARG A 39 4.49 8.48 0.75
CA ARG A 39 3.22 7.77 0.61
C ARG A 39 3.33 6.30 1.04
N PHE A 40 4.35 5.59 0.59
CA PHE A 40 4.49 4.15 0.85
C PHE A 40 5.22 3.84 2.16
N GLY A 41 5.94 4.80 2.74
CA GLY A 41 6.64 4.63 4.02
C GLY A 41 7.50 3.36 4.04
N PRO A 42 7.31 2.45 5.02
CA PRO A 42 8.05 1.18 5.10
C PRO A 42 7.91 0.26 3.87
N GLU A 43 6.81 0.36 3.13
CA GLU A 43 6.60 -0.42 1.91
C GLU A 43 7.58 -0.02 0.81
N TYR A 44 7.99 1.26 0.75
CA TYR A 44 9.00 1.71 -0.19
C TYR A 44 10.31 0.94 0.01
N ASP A 45 10.77 0.85 1.26
CA ASP A 45 12.00 0.14 1.60
C ASP A 45 11.86 -1.37 1.39
N ALA A 46 10.67 -1.95 1.62
CA ALA A 46 10.38 -3.35 1.34
C ALA A 46 10.46 -3.68 -0.15
N VAL A 47 9.86 -2.86 -1.01
CA VAL A 47 9.92 -3.03 -2.47
C VAL A 47 11.32 -2.77 -3.01
N LEU A 48 12.04 -1.78 -2.46
CA LEU A 48 13.43 -1.53 -2.81
C LEU A 48 14.33 -2.75 -2.53
N LYS A 49 14.18 -3.37 -1.36
CA LYS A 49 14.89 -4.60 -1.00
C LYS A 49 14.53 -5.76 -1.93
N ARG A 50 13.24 -5.91 -2.28
CA ARG A 50 12.76 -6.96 -3.20
C ARG A 50 13.40 -6.85 -4.59
N HIS A 51 13.69 -5.62 -5.04
CA HIS A 51 14.38 -5.36 -6.32
C HIS A 51 15.90 -5.25 -6.20
N GLY A 52 16.49 -5.79 -5.12
CA GLY A 52 17.95 -5.81 -4.93
C GLY A 52 18.57 -4.41 -4.82
N GLY A 53 17.83 -3.43 -4.32
CA GLY A 53 18.28 -2.04 -4.22
C GLY A 53 18.10 -1.21 -5.50
N SER A 54 17.52 -1.78 -6.56
CA SER A 54 17.23 -1.03 -7.79
C SER A 54 16.08 -0.05 -7.58
N LYS A 55 16.44 1.22 -7.30
CA LYS A 55 15.49 2.32 -7.13
C LYS A 55 14.54 2.47 -8.32
N ALA A 56 15.07 2.40 -9.55
CA ALA A 56 14.28 2.54 -10.77
C ALA A 56 13.17 1.48 -10.89
N LYS A 57 13.49 0.20 -10.61
CA LYS A 57 12.51 -0.89 -10.66
C LYS A 57 11.47 -0.77 -9.53
N ALA A 58 11.93 -0.46 -8.33
CA ALA A 58 11.06 -0.30 -7.17
C ALA A 58 10.04 0.84 -7.39
N GLU A 59 10.51 2.02 -7.79
CA GLU A 59 9.63 3.16 -8.04
C GLU A 59 8.70 2.93 -9.24
N ALA A 60 9.15 2.23 -10.29
CA ALA A 60 8.29 1.88 -11.41
C ALA A 60 7.13 0.97 -10.96
N GLU A 61 7.40 -0.04 -10.12
CA GLU A 61 6.36 -0.89 -9.55
C GLU A 61 5.38 -0.10 -8.66
N LEU A 62 5.88 0.74 -7.76
CA LEU A 62 5.04 1.55 -6.86
C LEU A 62 4.13 2.50 -7.66
N LYS A 63 4.65 3.13 -8.73
CA LYS A 63 3.83 3.94 -9.64
C LYS A 63 2.78 3.12 -10.38
N GLN A 64 3.10 1.88 -10.76
CA GLN A 64 2.13 0.99 -11.39
C GLN A 64 1.00 0.62 -10.42
N ARG A 65 1.32 0.36 -9.15
CA ARG A 65 0.32 0.13 -8.10
C ARG A 65 -0.60 1.34 -7.94
N GLN A 66 -0.03 2.54 -7.82
CA GLN A 66 -0.78 3.81 -7.76
C GLN A 66 -1.75 3.94 -8.95
N LYS A 67 -1.26 3.78 -10.18
CA LYS A 67 -2.09 3.85 -11.39
C LYS A 67 -3.21 2.82 -11.45
N ARG A 68 -3.05 1.65 -10.81
CA ARG A 68 -4.15 0.69 -10.68
C ARG A 68 -5.18 1.20 -9.68
N VAL A 69 -4.74 1.56 -8.49
CA VAL A 69 -5.62 2.00 -7.40
C VAL A 69 -6.38 3.28 -7.74
N ASP A 70 -5.76 4.20 -8.48
CA ASP A 70 -6.42 5.44 -8.96
C ASP A 70 -7.63 5.15 -9.88
N ARG A 71 -7.78 3.92 -10.40
CA ARG A 71 -8.94 3.49 -11.20
C ARG A 71 -10.03 2.80 -10.38
N PHE A 72 -9.81 2.58 -9.09
CA PHE A 72 -10.78 1.94 -8.22
C PHE A 72 -11.71 2.99 -7.61
N GLU A 73 -12.99 2.68 -7.54
CA GLU A 73 -13.98 3.51 -6.84
C GLU A 73 -13.97 3.15 -5.35
N ILE A 74 -12.92 3.60 -4.64
CA ILE A 74 -12.78 3.32 -3.22
C ILE A 74 -13.67 4.27 -2.41
N VAL A 75 -14.65 3.72 -1.70
CA VAL A 75 -15.65 4.50 -0.95
C VAL A 75 -15.53 4.29 0.56
N PRO A 76 -15.85 5.31 1.38
CA PRO A 76 -16.07 5.12 2.80
C PRO A 76 -17.21 4.14 3.06
N LEU A 77 -17.12 3.40 4.17
CA LEU A 77 -18.18 2.48 4.57
C LEU A 77 -19.36 3.25 5.16
N ALA A 78 -20.58 2.80 4.84
CA ALA A 78 -21.77 3.29 5.51
C ALA A 78 -21.73 2.92 7.01
N PRO A 79 -22.26 3.76 7.92
CA PRO A 79 -22.24 3.47 9.36
C PRO A 79 -22.85 2.11 9.73
N ALA A 80 -23.94 1.72 9.05
CA ALA A 80 -24.57 0.41 9.26
C ALA A 80 -23.64 -0.76 8.88
N ASP A 81 -22.84 -0.62 7.83
CA ASP A 81 -21.84 -1.62 7.45
C ASP A 81 -20.70 -1.68 8.47
N VAL A 82 -20.22 -0.54 8.97
CA VAL A 82 -19.20 -0.50 10.04
C VAL A 82 -19.66 -1.27 11.27
N THR A 83 -20.91 -1.06 11.71
CA THR A 83 -21.50 -1.80 12.83
C THR A 83 -21.58 -3.30 12.53
N ARG A 84 -22.16 -3.67 11.37
CA ARG A 84 -22.31 -5.08 10.97
C ARG A 84 -20.98 -5.83 10.93
N PHE A 85 -19.95 -5.23 10.32
CA PHE A 85 -18.62 -5.82 10.23
C PHE A 85 -17.93 -5.89 11.60
N SER A 86 -18.09 -4.86 12.43
CA SER A 86 -17.54 -4.87 13.79
C SER A 86 -18.13 -5.99 14.64
N GLU A 87 -19.45 -6.16 14.62
CA GLU A 87 -20.10 -7.25 15.35
C GLU A 87 -19.73 -8.63 14.81
N ALA A 88 -19.60 -8.78 13.50
CA ALA A 88 -19.14 -10.02 12.87
C ALA A 88 -17.74 -10.39 13.37
N TRP A 89 -16.82 -9.42 13.43
CA TRP A 89 -15.48 -9.63 13.96
C TRP A 89 -15.50 -10.04 15.44
N THR A 90 -16.33 -9.40 16.27
CA THR A 90 -16.45 -9.73 17.69
C THR A 90 -16.98 -11.15 17.91
N ARG A 91 -18.03 -11.56 17.18
CA ARG A 91 -18.56 -12.94 17.25
C ARG A 91 -17.49 -13.95 16.85
N LEU A 92 -16.79 -13.66 15.76
CA LEU A 92 -15.72 -14.50 15.23
C LEU A 92 -14.61 -14.76 16.25
N GLN A 93 -14.15 -13.71 16.95
CA GLN A 93 -13.12 -13.85 17.98
C GLN A 93 -13.58 -14.71 19.17
N GLY A 94 -14.86 -14.63 19.54
CA GLY A 94 -15.43 -15.42 20.63
C GLY A 94 -15.35 -16.93 20.39
N SER A 95 -15.36 -17.36 19.12
CA SER A 95 -15.30 -18.77 18.73
C SER A 95 -13.89 -19.34 18.61
N PHE A 96 -12.84 -18.55 18.84
CA PHE A 96 -11.45 -18.98 18.59
C PHE A 96 -11.02 -20.16 19.48
N VAL A 97 -11.54 -20.24 20.71
CA VAL A 97 -11.20 -21.32 21.64
C VAL A 97 -11.73 -22.66 21.13
N ASP A 98 -12.95 -22.66 20.58
CA ASP A 98 -13.64 -23.86 20.14
C ASP A 98 -13.21 -24.29 18.73
N ASP A 99 -12.99 -23.33 17.82
CA ASP A 99 -12.60 -23.59 16.43
C ASP A 99 -11.56 -22.58 15.90
N PRO A 100 -10.28 -22.72 16.27
CA PRO A 100 -9.21 -21.82 15.82
C PRO A 100 -9.06 -21.75 14.28
N LYS A 101 -9.27 -22.87 13.59
CA LYS A 101 -9.06 -22.97 12.13
C LYS A 101 -10.22 -22.35 11.38
N GLY A 102 -11.45 -22.65 11.77
CA GLY A 102 -12.64 -21.98 11.22
C GLY A 102 -12.58 -20.48 11.45
N VAL A 103 -12.12 -20.04 12.63
CA VAL A 103 -11.94 -18.61 12.89
C VAL A 103 -10.94 -17.96 11.95
N LEU A 104 -9.82 -18.62 11.64
CA LEU A 104 -8.83 -18.07 10.71
C LEU A 104 -9.39 -17.93 9.29
N ILE A 105 -10.10 -18.94 8.80
CA ILE A 105 -10.72 -18.95 7.46
C ILE A 105 -11.75 -17.82 7.35
N GLU A 106 -12.60 -17.69 8.37
CA GLU A 106 -13.66 -16.69 8.37
C GLU A 106 -13.09 -15.27 8.57
N ALA A 107 -11.95 -15.12 9.25
CA ALA A 107 -11.24 -13.83 9.36
C ALA A 107 -10.72 -13.36 8.00
N ASP A 108 -10.07 -14.22 7.21
CA ASP A 108 -9.64 -13.89 5.85
C ASP A 108 -10.84 -13.53 4.97
N ARG A 109 -11.92 -14.31 5.06
CA ARG A 109 -13.18 -14.02 4.36
C ARG A 109 -13.73 -12.64 4.74
N LEU A 110 -13.82 -12.32 6.03
CA LEU A 110 -14.39 -11.07 6.51
C LEU A 110 -13.57 -9.85 6.07
N VAL A 111 -12.24 -9.97 6.04
CA VAL A 111 -11.34 -8.94 5.46
C VAL A 111 -11.60 -8.76 3.97
N ARG A 112 -11.78 -9.84 3.21
CA ARG A 112 -12.08 -9.77 1.77
C ARG A 112 -13.43 -9.13 1.49
N ASP A 113 -14.45 -9.50 2.25
CA ASP A 113 -15.79 -8.92 2.13
C ASP A 113 -15.76 -7.42 2.44
N LEU A 114 -14.97 -7.00 3.44
CA LEU A 114 -14.78 -5.59 3.77
C LEU A 114 -14.07 -4.81 2.66
N LEU A 115 -12.99 -5.37 2.11
CA LEU A 115 -12.26 -4.77 0.99
C LEU A 115 -13.15 -4.61 -0.25
N ALA A 116 -13.91 -5.65 -0.60
CA ALA A 116 -14.85 -5.61 -1.70
C ALA A 116 -15.92 -4.53 -1.48
N LYS A 117 -16.44 -4.43 -0.24
CA LYS A 117 -17.42 -3.40 0.12
C LYS A 117 -16.85 -1.98 0.01
N ARG A 118 -15.55 -1.81 0.25
CA ARG A 118 -14.85 -0.54 0.04
C ARG A 118 -14.52 -0.25 -1.41
N GLY A 119 -14.70 -1.18 -2.34
CA GLY A 119 -14.43 -0.99 -3.77
C GLY A 119 -13.10 -1.54 -4.26
N TYR A 120 -12.36 -2.31 -3.44
CA TYR A 120 -11.19 -3.04 -3.92
C TYR A 120 -11.62 -4.25 -4.75
N PRO A 121 -10.96 -4.52 -5.90
CA PRO A 121 -11.32 -5.64 -6.74
C PRO A 121 -10.97 -6.98 -6.10
N VAL A 122 -11.71 -8.03 -6.48
CA VAL A 122 -11.35 -9.41 -6.16
C VAL A 122 -10.14 -9.80 -7.00
N ALA A 123 -8.96 -9.78 -6.38
CA ALA A 123 -7.69 -10.18 -6.98
C ALA A 123 -7.06 -11.34 -6.21
N ASP A 124 -5.97 -11.91 -6.74
CA ASP A 124 -5.10 -12.79 -5.95
C ASP A 124 -4.49 -12.02 -4.76
N PHE A 125 -3.94 -12.78 -3.81
CA PHE A 125 -3.45 -12.21 -2.55
C PHE A 125 -2.33 -11.18 -2.77
N GLU A 126 -1.35 -11.46 -3.64
CA GLU A 126 -0.18 -10.61 -3.80
C GLU A 126 -0.54 -9.30 -4.51
N LEU A 127 -1.38 -9.39 -5.55
CA LEU A 127 -1.89 -8.23 -6.25
C LEU A 127 -2.75 -7.36 -5.32
N ARG A 128 -3.64 -7.97 -4.54
CA ARG A 128 -4.47 -7.26 -3.56
C ARG A 128 -3.63 -6.60 -2.47
N ALA A 129 -2.63 -7.30 -1.92
CA ALA A 129 -1.72 -6.72 -0.94
C ALA A 129 -0.94 -5.54 -1.56
N ALA A 130 -0.49 -5.65 -2.81
CA ALA A 130 0.17 -4.57 -3.52
C ALA A 130 -0.77 -3.36 -3.73
N ASP A 131 -2.04 -3.57 -4.03
CA ASP A 131 -3.04 -2.50 -4.15
C ASP A 131 -3.33 -1.84 -2.80
N ILE A 132 -3.61 -2.62 -1.75
CA ILE A 132 -3.85 -2.13 -0.38
C ILE A 132 -2.68 -1.27 0.11
N SER A 133 -1.44 -1.62 -0.24
CA SER A 133 -0.25 -0.87 0.19
C SER A 133 -0.21 0.59 -0.27
N VAL A 134 -1.01 0.97 -1.28
CA VAL A 134 -1.08 2.36 -1.79
C VAL A 134 -1.76 3.28 -0.78
N ASP A 135 -2.86 2.82 -0.16
CA ASP A 135 -3.67 3.60 0.79
C ASP A 135 -3.38 3.21 2.24
N HIS A 136 -2.95 1.97 2.47
CA HIS A 136 -2.73 1.38 3.78
C HIS A 136 -1.32 0.75 3.90
N PRO A 137 -0.25 1.55 3.71
CA PRO A 137 1.14 1.07 3.62
C PRO A 137 1.67 0.43 4.92
N ILE A 138 1.11 0.81 6.07
CA ILE A 138 1.57 0.31 7.37
C ILE A 138 0.99 -1.09 7.65
N VAL A 139 -0.31 -1.27 7.43
CA VAL A 139 -1.02 -2.51 7.81
C VAL A 139 -0.92 -3.62 6.77
N VAL A 140 -0.49 -3.34 5.54
CA VAL A 140 -0.25 -4.39 4.52
C VAL A 140 0.74 -5.46 5.00
N ASN A 141 1.69 -5.10 5.87
CA ASN A 141 2.64 -6.06 6.42
C ASN A 141 1.98 -7.06 7.37
N ASN A 142 0.96 -6.62 8.14
CA ASN A 142 0.13 -7.52 8.92
C ASN A 142 -0.64 -8.46 8.00
N TYR A 143 -1.23 -7.94 6.92
CA TYR A 143 -1.93 -8.77 5.94
C TYR A 143 -1.05 -9.89 5.34
N ARG A 144 0.18 -9.54 4.95
CA ARG A 144 1.19 -10.53 4.48
C ARG A 144 1.61 -11.50 5.57
N ALA A 145 1.72 -11.07 6.82
CA ALA A 145 2.04 -11.96 7.93
C ALA A 145 0.93 -12.98 8.19
N ALA A 146 -0.34 -12.54 8.21
CA ALA A 146 -1.48 -13.42 8.33
C ALA A 146 -1.52 -14.45 7.20
N GLN A 147 -1.34 -14.02 5.94
CA GLN A 147 -1.38 -14.94 4.81
C GLN A 147 -0.27 -15.99 4.82
N ARG A 148 0.94 -15.65 5.29
CA ARG A 148 2.00 -16.65 5.46
C ARG A 148 1.57 -17.77 6.42
N ILE A 149 0.84 -17.42 7.49
CA ILE A 149 0.33 -18.39 8.46
C ILE A 149 -0.83 -19.19 7.86
N VAL A 150 -1.74 -18.57 7.11
CA VAL A 150 -2.78 -19.29 6.35
C VAL A 150 -2.15 -20.33 5.43
N SER A 151 -1.10 -19.98 4.70
CA SER A 151 -0.38 -20.92 3.84
C SER A 151 0.32 -22.03 4.61
N LEU A 152 0.79 -21.78 5.84
CA LEU A 152 1.36 -22.80 6.74
C LEU A 152 0.28 -23.75 7.26
N ASP A 153 -0.88 -23.23 7.67
CA ASP A 153 -2.00 -24.04 8.17
C ASP A 153 -2.56 -24.96 7.08
N GLN A 154 -2.62 -24.49 5.82
CA GLN A 154 -3.00 -25.32 4.67
C GLN A 154 -2.07 -26.52 4.46
N ARG A 155 -0.81 -26.46 4.92
CA ARG A 155 0.15 -27.57 4.89
C ARG A 155 0.16 -28.38 6.19
N GLY A 156 -0.65 -28.02 7.19
CA GLY A 156 -0.66 -28.64 8.51
C GLY A 156 0.54 -28.27 9.38
N GLU A 157 1.27 -27.20 9.04
CA GLU A 157 2.53 -26.79 9.69
C GLU A 157 2.32 -25.67 10.74
N ALA A 158 1.13 -25.09 10.83
CA ALA A 158 0.84 -24.01 11.77
C ALA A 158 0.40 -24.52 13.15
N SER A 159 0.95 -23.93 14.21
CA SER A 159 0.46 -24.17 15.56
C SER A 159 -0.78 -23.32 15.87
N THR A 160 -1.57 -23.68 16.88
CA THR A 160 -2.70 -22.86 17.35
C THR A 160 -2.26 -21.45 17.78
N GLU A 161 -1.04 -21.31 18.29
CA GLU A 161 -0.43 -20.01 18.60
C GLU A 161 -0.25 -19.16 17.33
N ASP A 162 0.19 -19.77 16.24
CA ASP A 162 0.33 -19.09 14.96
C ASP A 162 -1.04 -18.65 14.43
N LEU A 163 -2.07 -19.50 14.53
CA LEU A 163 -3.43 -19.13 14.16
C LEU A 163 -3.91 -17.90 14.94
N ARG A 164 -3.61 -17.82 16.24
CA ARG A 164 -3.95 -16.65 17.06
C ARG A 164 -3.24 -15.39 16.55
N LYS A 165 -1.94 -15.48 16.25
CA LYS A 165 -1.17 -14.36 15.67
C LYS A 165 -1.72 -13.92 14.32
N ALA A 166 -2.13 -14.87 13.47
CA ALA A 166 -2.74 -14.56 12.17
C ALA A 166 -4.06 -13.79 12.32
N VAL A 167 -4.92 -14.18 13.26
CA VAL A 167 -6.15 -13.44 13.57
C VAL A 167 -5.86 -12.02 14.06
N VAL A 168 -4.82 -11.83 14.89
CA VAL A 168 -4.37 -10.49 15.32
C VAL A 168 -3.89 -9.66 14.13
N HIS A 169 -3.12 -10.26 13.22
CA HIS A 169 -2.67 -9.58 12.01
C HIS A 169 -3.82 -9.20 11.08
N PHE A 170 -4.81 -10.07 10.89
CA PHE A 170 -6.03 -9.72 10.15
C PHE A 170 -6.81 -8.61 10.85
N ARG A 171 -6.89 -8.63 12.19
CA ARG A 171 -7.56 -7.57 12.95
C ARG A 171 -6.95 -6.20 12.69
N ALA A 172 -5.63 -6.10 12.68
CA ALA A 172 -4.94 -4.83 12.45
C ALA A 172 -5.32 -4.22 11.09
N LEU A 173 -5.40 -5.03 10.04
CA LEU A 173 -5.91 -4.57 8.74
C LEU A 173 -7.41 -4.24 8.81
N PHE A 174 -8.19 -5.07 9.49
CA PHE A 174 -9.64 -4.91 9.58
C PHE A 174 -10.05 -3.60 10.27
N ASP A 175 -9.44 -3.28 11.41
CA ASP A 175 -9.71 -2.06 12.16
C ASP A 175 -9.31 -0.80 11.36
N GLU A 176 -8.21 -0.86 10.60
CA GLU A 176 -7.81 0.19 9.65
C GLU A 176 -8.88 0.40 8.56
N LEU A 177 -9.33 -0.69 7.95
CA LEU A 177 -10.33 -0.64 6.87
C LEU A 177 -11.71 -0.18 7.37
N LEU A 178 -12.04 -0.39 8.64
CA LEU A 178 -13.23 0.17 9.27
C LEU A 178 -13.12 1.67 9.58
N GLY A 179 -11.94 2.28 9.45
CA GLY A 179 -11.70 3.67 9.84
C GLY A 179 -11.58 3.87 11.35
N LYS A 180 -11.26 2.82 12.11
CA LYS A 180 -11.09 2.93 13.58
C LYS A 180 -9.72 3.51 13.98
N THR A 181 -8.73 3.45 13.09
CA THR A 181 -7.39 4.01 13.31
C THR A 181 -7.29 5.50 12.95
N THR A 182 -8.26 6.07 12.22
CA THR A 182 -8.21 7.46 11.72
C THR A 182 -8.59 8.53 12.75
N ALA A 183 -8.59 8.21 14.05
CA ALA A 183 -8.69 9.22 15.12
C ALA A 183 -7.31 9.79 15.53
N HIS A 184 -6.22 9.39 14.89
CA HIS A 184 -4.86 9.91 15.18
C HIS A 184 -4.23 10.72 14.02
N ASP A 185 -4.96 11.06 12.96
CA ASP A 185 -4.38 11.88 11.88
C ASP A 185 -5.38 12.86 11.23
N GLU A 186 -6.08 13.62 12.08
CA GLU A 186 -6.73 14.88 11.66
C GLU A 186 -5.66 15.98 11.46
N SER A 187 -4.66 15.70 10.63
CA SER A 187 -3.59 16.64 10.26
C SER A 187 -3.08 16.46 8.82
N ALA A 188 -3.86 15.83 7.94
CA ALA A 188 -3.66 15.90 6.49
C ALA A 188 -4.71 16.84 5.87
N PRO A 189 -4.32 17.98 5.25
CA PRO A 189 -5.29 18.86 4.61
C PRO A 189 -5.97 18.14 3.43
N PRO A 190 -7.26 18.42 3.16
CA PRO A 190 -7.96 17.80 2.06
C PRO A 190 -7.23 18.09 0.75
N ALA A 191 -6.87 17.02 0.03
CA ALA A 191 -6.47 17.12 -1.37
C ALA A 191 -7.65 17.71 -2.14
N ARG A 192 -7.60 19.03 -2.35
CA ARG A 192 -8.64 19.76 -3.07
C ARG A 192 -8.80 19.15 -4.46
N LEU A 193 -10.05 18.87 -4.79
CA LEU A 193 -10.54 18.66 -6.14
C LEU A 193 -10.04 19.77 -7.07
N ALA A 194 -9.67 19.36 -8.27
CA ALA A 194 -9.19 20.19 -9.36
C ALA A 194 -10.18 21.29 -9.77
N ALA A 195 -9.62 22.40 -10.24
CA ALA A 195 -10.13 23.22 -11.33
C ALA A 195 -8.93 23.66 -12.17
#